data_AF-A0A2K2VXG2-F1
#
_entry.id   AF-A0A2K2VXG2-F1
#
_cell.length_a   1.000
_cell.length_b   1.000
_cell.length_c   1.000
_cell.angle_alpha   90.00
_cell.angle_beta   90.00
_cell.angle_gamma   90.00
#
_symmetry.space_group_name_H-M   'P 1'
#
loop_
_entity.id
_entity.type
_entity.pdbx_description
1 polymer ?
#
loop_
_entity_poly.entity_id
_entity_poly.type
_entity_poly.pdbx_seq_one_letter_code
_entity_poly.pdbx_strand_id
1 'polypeptide(L)'
;MENRYWENCPHYQRGDCPQPEAIDRVFLIPQLLHPYEIEATKQICQDCGKYLDQKRKYSRIKRPLQIILRRGQKTAIEGDIVDISEGGALIRLHHWADFYKGEEVVLEIYPSDVASEKTSTSVLKLSAQVKRIDTERKQLAIIFLSKIDH
;
A
#
# COMPACT_ATOMS: atom_id res chain seq x y z
N MET A 1 -20.63 -16.99 13.35
CA MET A 1 -19.42 -16.79 12.52
C MET A 1 -19.37 -15.32 12.19
N GLU A 2 -18.44 -14.58 12.79
CA GLU A 2 -18.21 -13.18 12.45
C GLU A 2 -17.79 -13.11 10.98
N ASN A 3 -18.74 -12.77 10.12
CA ASN A 3 -18.46 -12.56 8.71
C ASN A 3 -17.45 -11.42 8.62
N ARG A 4 -16.23 -11.76 8.23
CA ARG A 4 -15.15 -10.83 7.93
C ARG A 4 -15.49 -10.08 6.65
N TYR A 5 -16.49 -9.20 6.74
CA TYR A 5 -17.09 -8.49 5.62
C TYR A 5 -16.05 -7.64 4.87
N TRP A 6 -14.99 -7.23 5.57
CA TRP A 6 -13.85 -6.49 5.02
C TRP A 6 -12.90 -7.38 4.20
N GLU A 7 -12.61 -8.62 4.62
CA GLU A 7 -11.69 -9.54 3.91
C GLU A 7 -12.21 -9.95 2.53
N ASN A 8 -13.53 -9.98 2.37
CA ASN A 8 -14.20 -10.30 1.11
C ASN A 8 -15.02 -9.13 0.58
N CYS A 9 -14.68 -7.88 0.96
CA CYS A 9 -15.46 -6.72 0.55
C CYS A 9 -15.43 -6.59 -0.98
N PRO A 10 -16.57 -6.84 -1.67
CA PRO A 10 -16.60 -6.85 -3.12
C PRO A 10 -16.31 -5.45 -3.69
N HIS A 11 -16.57 -4.39 -2.94
CA HIS A 11 -16.26 -3.02 -3.35
C HIS A 11 -14.77 -2.71 -3.28
N TYR A 12 -14.05 -3.24 -2.29
CA TYR A 12 -12.59 -3.10 -2.22
C TYR A 12 -11.88 -3.92 -3.30
N GLN A 13 -12.28 -5.18 -3.49
CA GLN A 13 -11.73 -6.03 -4.55
C GLN A 13 -11.98 -5.46 -5.96
N ARG A 14 -13.07 -4.72 -6.13
CA ARG A 14 -13.40 -4.00 -7.37
C ARG A 14 -12.92 -2.55 -7.36
N GLY A 15 -12.17 -2.11 -6.35
CA GLY A 15 -11.66 -0.74 -6.17
C GLY A 15 -12.70 0.38 -6.17
N ASP A 16 -13.97 0.07 -5.94
CA ASP A 16 -15.06 1.03 -5.77
C ASP A 16 -15.20 1.50 -4.30
N CYS A 17 -14.26 1.10 -3.44
CA CYS A 17 -14.28 1.45 -2.03
C CYS A 17 -14.06 2.97 -1.86
N PRO A 18 -14.91 3.67 -1.09
CA PRO A 18 -14.72 5.08 -0.78
C PRO A 18 -13.63 5.32 0.28
N GLN A 19 -13.10 4.26 0.89
CA GLN A 19 -12.07 4.28 1.93
C GLN A 19 -10.98 3.23 1.64
N PRO A 20 -10.39 3.22 0.43
CA PRO A 20 -9.45 2.17 0.03
C PRO A 20 -8.19 2.20 0.89
N GLU A 21 -7.71 3.40 1.28
CA GLU A 21 -6.51 3.56 2.10
C GLU A 21 -6.61 2.90 3.48
N ALA A 22 -7.78 2.98 4.12
CA ALA A 22 -8.00 2.39 5.43
C ALA A 22 -7.96 0.85 5.34
N ILE A 23 -8.56 0.29 4.29
CA ILE A 23 -8.55 -1.15 4.05
C ILE A 23 -7.15 -1.62 3.64
N ASP A 24 -6.46 -0.89 2.75
CA ASP A 24 -5.09 -1.18 2.33
C ASP A 24 -4.18 -1.28 3.56
N ARG A 25 -4.27 -0.34 4.51
CA ARG A 25 -3.47 -0.38 5.74
C ARG A 25 -3.72 -1.64 6.57
N VAL A 26 -4.98 -1.98 6.83
CA VAL A 26 -5.32 -3.16 7.64
C VAL A 26 -5.00 -4.46 6.91
N PHE A 27 -5.11 -4.51 5.59
CA PHE A 27 -4.82 -5.69 4.79
C PHE A 27 -3.31 -5.91 4.60
N LEU A 28 -2.56 -4.83 4.38
CA LEU A 28 -1.14 -4.90 4.07
C LEU A 28 -0.25 -5.02 5.29
N ILE A 29 -0.61 -4.43 6.44
CA ILE A 29 0.27 -4.42 7.62
C ILE A 29 -0.51 -4.47 8.96
N PRO A 30 -1.44 -5.42 9.17
CA PRO A 30 -2.25 -5.47 10.38
C PRO A 30 -1.41 -5.56 11.67
N GLN A 31 -0.25 -6.21 11.62
CA GLN A 31 0.67 -6.38 12.75
C GLN A 31 1.35 -5.08 13.22
N LEU A 32 1.34 -4.04 12.39
CA LEU A 32 1.94 -2.73 12.70
C LEU A 32 0.89 -1.68 13.11
N LEU A 33 -0.38 -2.06 13.17
CA LEU A 33 -1.47 -1.16 13.54
C LEU A 33 -1.92 -1.42 14.98
N HIS A 34 -2.36 -0.35 15.65
CA HIS A 34 -2.98 -0.52 16.97
C HIS A 34 -4.32 -1.27 16.81
N PRO A 35 -4.71 -2.16 17.74
CA PRO A 35 -5.98 -2.89 17.65
C PRO A 35 -7.22 -2.00 17.44
N TYR A 36 -7.18 -0.78 17.97
CA TYR A 36 -8.20 0.23 17.77
C TYR A 36 -8.34 0.69 16.30
N GLU A 37 -7.23 0.89 15.58
CA GLU A 37 -7.24 1.27 14.16
C GLU A 37 -7.85 0.16 13.29
N ILE A 38 -7.53 -1.09 13.63
CA ILE A 38 -8.10 -2.27 12.98
C ILE A 38 -9.62 -2.30 13.19
N GLU A 39 -10.09 -2.10 14.41
CA GLU A 39 -11.52 -2.12 14.73
C GLU A 39 -12.29 -0.95 14.11
N ALA A 40 -11.71 0.26 14.12
CA ALA A 40 -12.29 1.42 13.45
C ALA A 40 -12.47 1.18 11.94
N THR A 41 -11.48 0.56 11.29
CA THR A 41 -11.55 0.23 9.87
C THR A 41 -12.63 -0.82 9.58
N LYS A 42 -12.78 -1.83 10.45
CA LYS A 42 -13.89 -2.80 10.33
C LYS A 42 -15.25 -2.11 10.41
N GLN A 43 -15.43 -1.18 11.35
CA GLN A 43 -16.68 -0.44 11.50
C GLN A 43 -17.01 0.37 10.25
N ILE A 44 -16.02 1.11 9.71
CA ILE A 44 -16.15 1.86 8.44
C ILE A 44 -16.57 0.93 7.28
N CYS A 45 -15.96 -0.25 7.19
CA CYS A 45 -16.28 -1.22 6.13
C CYS A 45 -17.71 -1.76 6.25
N GLN A 46 -18.17 -2.06 7.46
CA GLN A 46 -19.53 -2.55 7.71
C GLN A 46 -20.57 -1.50 7.32
N ASP A 47 -20.32 -0.23 7.65
CA ASP A 47 -21.24 0.86 7.35
C ASP A 47 -21.24 1.21 5.85
N CYS A 48 -20.07 1.14 5.20
CA CYS A 48 -19.95 1.27 3.74
C CYS A 48 -20.67 0.14 3.00
N GLY A 49 -20.53 -1.12 3.44
CA GLY A 49 -21.21 -2.27 2.86
C GLY A 49 -22.73 -2.09 2.86
N LYS A 50 -23.28 -1.75 4.03
CA LYS A 50 -24.72 -1.46 4.19
C LYS A 50 -25.21 -0.32 3.28
N TYR A 51 -24.40 0.72 3.07
CA TYR A 51 -24.74 1.87 2.23
C TYR A 51 -24.63 1.56 0.72
N LEU A 52 -23.62 0.78 0.30
CA LEU A 52 -23.38 0.45 -1.10
C LEU A 52 -24.31 -0.65 -1.62
N ASP A 53 -24.68 -1.63 -0.78
CA ASP A 53 -25.70 -2.65 -1.06
C ASP A 53 -27.06 -2.00 -1.41
N GLN A 54 -27.33 -0.78 -0.92
CA GLN A 54 -28.56 -0.03 -1.23
C GLN A 54 -28.51 0.76 -2.55
N LYS A 55 -27.35 1.00 -3.17
CA LYS A 55 -27.23 2.08 -4.17
C LYS A 55 -26.54 1.81 -5.51
N ARG A 56 -25.90 0.67 -5.81
CA ARG A 56 -25.10 0.57 -7.06
C ARG A 56 -25.35 -0.67 -7.93
N LYS A 57 -25.68 -0.41 -9.21
CA LYS A 57 -26.02 -1.37 -10.28
C LYS A 57 -24.82 -1.78 -11.16
N TYR A 58 -23.64 -1.15 -11.07
CA TYR A 58 -22.42 -1.53 -11.82
C TYR A 58 -21.11 -1.16 -11.07
N SER A 59 -20.01 -1.90 -11.31
CA SER A 59 -18.71 -1.82 -10.60
C SER A 59 -17.50 -1.89 -11.55
N ARG A 60 -16.30 -1.39 -11.14
CA ARG A 60 -14.94 -1.87 -11.56
C ARG A 60 -13.81 -0.87 -11.24
N ILE A 61 -12.65 -1.39 -10.76
CA ILE A 61 -11.29 -0.81 -10.83
C ILE A 61 -10.21 -1.92 -10.63
N LYS A 62 -9.14 -1.84 -11.44
CA LYS A 62 -7.80 -2.46 -11.24
C LYS A 62 -6.81 -1.31 -11.00
N ARG A 63 -6.15 -1.21 -9.84
CA ARG A 63 -5.24 -0.08 -9.53
C ARG A 63 -3.79 -0.55 -9.35
N PRO A 64 -2.83 -0.04 -10.15
CA PRO A 64 -1.40 -0.17 -9.85
C PRO A 64 -1.04 0.79 -8.71
N LEU A 65 -0.42 0.26 -7.64
CA LEU A 65 0.13 1.08 -6.56
C LEU A 65 1.51 1.59 -6.95
N GLN A 66 1.72 2.90 -6.81
CA GLN A 66 3.02 3.53 -7.02
C GLN A 66 3.76 3.72 -5.70
N ILE A 67 5.09 3.76 -5.81
CA ILE A 67 5.98 3.96 -4.68
C ILE A 67 6.97 5.09 -4.95
N ILE A 68 7.30 5.80 -3.89
CA ILE A 68 8.52 6.61 -3.81
C ILE A 68 9.44 5.95 -2.81
N LEU A 69 10.70 5.77 -3.21
CA LEU A 69 11.75 5.20 -2.39
C LEU A 69 12.81 6.26 -2.13
N ARG A 70 13.10 6.54 -0.85
CA ARG A 70 14.06 7.56 -0.41
C ARG A 70 15.22 6.93 0.36
N ARG A 71 16.42 7.43 0.10
CA ARG A 71 17.67 7.02 0.75
C ARG A 71 18.21 8.16 1.63
N GLY A 72 17.90 8.18 2.92
CA GLY A 72 18.26 9.30 3.79
C GLY A 72 17.72 10.65 3.26
N GLN A 73 18.56 11.69 3.20
CA GLN A 73 18.19 13.00 2.61
C GLN A 73 18.31 13.06 1.07
N LYS A 74 18.56 11.95 0.37
CA LYS A 74 18.80 11.93 -1.07
C LYS A 74 17.51 11.91 -1.91
N THR A 75 17.72 11.97 -3.22
CA THR A 75 16.75 11.90 -4.32
C THR A 75 15.70 10.82 -4.14
N ALA A 76 14.44 11.19 -4.36
CA ALA A 76 13.31 10.29 -4.46
C ALA A 76 13.40 9.45 -5.74
N ILE A 77 13.15 8.15 -5.62
CA ILE A 77 13.15 7.20 -6.74
C ILE A 77 11.75 6.63 -6.88
N GLU A 78 11.18 6.77 -8.08
CA GLU A 78 9.82 6.29 -8.37
C GLU A 78 9.82 4.85 -8.86
N GLY A 79 8.72 4.16 -8.56
CA GLY A 79 8.49 2.80 -9.03
C GLY A 79 7.06 2.34 -8.84
N ASP A 80 6.84 1.08 -9.18
CA ASP A 80 5.56 0.39 -9.04
C ASP A 80 5.71 -0.81 -8.10
N ILE A 81 4.65 -1.10 -7.35
CA ILE A 81 4.53 -2.38 -6.65
C ILE A 81 4.21 -3.47 -7.67
N VAL A 82 5.10 -4.45 -7.76
CA VAL A 82 4.88 -5.67 -8.57
C VAL A 82 4.09 -6.69 -7.77
N ASP A 83 4.42 -6.82 -6.48
CA ASP A 83 3.75 -7.69 -5.52
C ASP A 83 3.97 -7.16 -4.09
N ILE A 84 3.03 -7.41 -3.19
CA ILE A 84 3.11 -6.95 -1.79
C ILE A 84 2.47 -7.98 -0.85
N SER A 85 3.10 -8.13 0.31
CA SER A 85 2.69 -9.01 1.39
C SER A 85 2.81 -8.30 2.73
N GLU A 86 2.32 -8.94 3.79
CA GLU A 86 2.42 -8.42 5.15
C GLU A 86 3.85 -8.10 5.61
N GLY A 87 4.84 -8.86 5.11
CA GLY A 87 6.24 -8.71 5.51
C GLY A 87 7.12 -7.92 4.56
N GLY A 88 6.61 -7.50 3.41
CA GLY A 88 7.45 -6.86 2.39
C GLY A 88 6.83 -6.80 1.00
N ALA A 89 7.57 -6.19 0.08
CA ALA A 89 7.12 -5.98 -1.30
C ALA A 89 8.21 -6.33 -2.32
N LEU A 90 7.78 -6.70 -3.52
CA LEU A 90 8.58 -6.67 -4.72
C LEU A 90 8.21 -5.40 -5.49
N ILE A 91 9.19 -4.52 -5.68
CA ILE A 91 9.00 -3.25 -6.38
C ILE A 91 9.83 -3.22 -7.66
N ARG A 92 9.32 -2.55 -8.69
CA ARG A 92 10.05 -2.25 -9.94
C ARG A 92 10.30 -0.76 -10.00
N LEU A 93 11.55 -0.37 -10.22
CA LEU A 93 11.93 1.04 -10.34
C LEU A 93 11.76 1.52 -11.79
N HIS A 94 11.24 2.72 -11.97
CA HIS A 94 11.14 3.34 -13.30
C HIS A 94 12.54 3.68 -13.83
N HIS A 95 13.36 4.30 -12.96
CA HIS A 95 14.77 4.57 -13.20
C HIS A 95 15.62 3.76 -12.23
N TRP A 96 16.57 2.99 -12.78
CA TRP A 96 17.46 2.18 -11.96
C TRP A 96 18.43 3.07 -11.18
N ALA A 97 18.64 2.71 -9.91
CA ALA A 97 19.68 3.25 -9.06
C ALA A 97 20.37 2.08 -8.35
N ASP A 98 21.63 2.26 -7.96
CA ASP A 98 22.37 1.19 -7.30
C ASP A 98 21.98 1.06 -5.83
N PHE A 99 21.61 -0.16 -5.44
CA PHE A 99 21.27 -0.57 -4.07
C PHE A 99 22.22 -1.66 -3.59
N TYR A 100 22.32 -1.83 -2.28
CA TYR A 100 22.99 -2.98 -1.67
C TYR A 100 22.03 -3.78 -0.78
N LYS A 101 22.27 -5.07 -0.65
CA LYS A 101 21.51 -5.93 0.25
C LYS A 101 21.74 -5.48 1.70
N GLY A 102 20.68 -5.36 2.47
CA GLY A 102 20.70 -4.83 3.84
C GLY A 102 20.53 -3.32 3.92
N GLU A 103 20.50 -2.60 2.78
CA GLU A 103 20.27 -1.15 2.76
C GLU A 103 18.89 -0.81 3.31
N GLU A 104 18.85 0.13 4.26
CA GLU A 104 17.61 0.70 4.77
C GLU A 104 17.14 1.86 3.90
N VAL A 105 15.84 1.89 3.63
CA VAL A 105 15.19 2.84 2.75
C VAL A 105 13.85 3.26 3.34
N VAL A 106 13.41 4.46 3.03
CA VAL A 106 12.06 4.91 3.34
C VAL A 106 11.18 4.65 2.13
N LEU A 107 10.14 3.85 2.31
CA LEU A 107 9.14 3.54 1.30
C LEU A 107 7.87 4.33 1.57
N GLU A 108 7.45 5.13 0.60
CA GLU A 108 6.17 5.84 0.57
C GLU A 108 5.29 5.17 -0.49
N ILE A 109 4.11 4.69 -0.12
CA ILE A 109 3.16 4.02 -1.03
C ILE A 109 1.98 4.97 -1.29
N TYR A 110 1.60 5.10 -2.56
CA TYR A 110 0.55 6.01 -3.01
C TYR A 110 -0.59 5.24 -3.70
N PRO A 111 -1.85 5.70 -3.56
CA PRO A 111 -3.02 4.98 -4.06
C PRO A 111 -3.29 5.22 -5.57
N SER A 112 -2.58 6.18 -6.18
CA SER A 112 -2.71 6.59 -7.58
C SER A 112 -1.45 7.31 -8.10
N ASP A 113 -1.41 7.61 -9.41
CA ASP A 113 -0.32 8.30 -10.12
C ASP A 113 0.21 9.53 -9.34
N VAL A 114 1.40 9.38 -8.75
CA VAL A 114 2.13 10.45 -8.05
C VAL A 114 2.44 11.61 -9.01
N ALA A 115 2.56 11.31 -10.32
CA ALA A 115 2.90 12.27 -11.36
C ALA A 115 1.82 13.32 -11.63
N SER A 116 0.55 13.11 -11.22
CA SER A 116 -0.56 13.99 -11.63
C SER A 116 -1.00 15.00 -10.57
N GLU A 117 -0.80 14.73 -9.29
CA GLU A 117 -1.34 15.58 -8.21
C GLU A 117 -0.30 15.87 -7.14
N LYS A 118 0.20 17.12 -7.14
CA LYS A 118 1.08 17.73 -6.13
C LYS A 118 0.51 17.74 -4.69
N THR A 119 -0.60 17.05 -4.45
CA THR A 119 -1.39 17.00 -3.21
C THR A 119 -1.61 15.57 -2.71
N SER A 120 -1.05 14.56 -3.36
CA SER A 120 -1.23 13.16 -2.95
C SER A 120 -0.53 12.87 -1.62
N THR A 121 -1.30 12.55 -0.58
CA THR A 121 -0.77 12.06 0.69
C THR A 121 -0.38 10.59 0.51
N SER A 122 0.82 10.19 0.95
CA SER A 122 1.19 8.78 0.96
C SER A 122 0.22 8.00 1.86
N VAL A 123 -0.36 6.92 1.35
CA VAL A 123 -1.22 6.00 2.14
C VAL A 123 -0.43 5.41 3.29
N LEU A 124 0.85 5.14 3.03
CA LEU A 124 1.73 4.48 3.96
C LEU A 124 3.17 4.95 3.78
N LYS A 125 3.83 5.23 4.90
CA LYS A 125 5.24 5.55 4.97
C LYS A 125 5.93 4.61 5.95
N LEU A 126 6.93 3.88 5.49
CA LEU A 126 7.60 2.81 6.23
C LEU A 126 9.12 2.94 6.14
N SER A 127 9.82 2.49 7.16
CA SER A 127 11.20 2.03 7.03
C SER A 127 11.20 0.60 6.51
N ALA A 128 12.06 0.32 5.53
CA ALA A 128 12.20 -0.98 4.89
C ALA A 128 13.67 -1.31 4.62
N GLN A 129 13.97 -2.59 4.43
CA GLN A 129 15.31 -3.07 4.12
C GLN A 129 15.35 -3.83 2.80
N VAL A 130 16.35 -3.57 1.96
CA VAL A 130 16.59 -4.30 0.72
C VAL A 130 17.05 -5.73 1.01
N LYS A 131 16.24 -6.72 0.67
CA LYS A 131 16.55 -8.16 0.86
C LYS A 131 17.22 -8.77 -0.37
N ARG A 132 16.77 -8.39 -1.57
CA ARG A 132 17.25 -8.92 -2.85
C ARG A 132 17.19 -7.85 -3.93
N ILE A 133 18.15 -7.91 -4.84
CA ILE A 133 18.31 -7.00 -5.98
C ILE A 133 18.28 -7.83 -7.26
N ASP A 134 17.50 -7.38 -8.24
CA ASP A 134 17.45 -7.92 -9.60
C ASP A 134 17.63 -6.73 -10.57
N THR A 135 18.86 -6.52 -11.00
CA THR A 135 19.24 -5.40 -11.88
C THR A 135 18.66 -5.55 -13.29
N GLU A 136 18.57 -6.78 -13.80
CA GLU A 136 18.03 -7.06 -15.14
C GLU A 136 16.57 -6.65 -15.24
N ARG A 137 15.78 -6.95 -14.21
CA ARG A 137 14.34 -6.60 -14.16
C ARG A 137 14.08 -5.26 -13.50
N LYS A 138 15.13 -4.55 -13.06
CA LYS A 138 15.05 -3.32 -12.25
C LYS A 138 14.16 -3.48 -11.01
N GLN A 139 14.28 -4.62 -10.33
CA GLN A 139 13.44 -4.99 -9.20
C GLN A 139 14.21 -5.07 -7.89
N LEU A 140 13.52 -4.70 -6.80
CA LEU A 140 13.98 -4.88 -5.44
C LEU A 140 12.94 -5.67 -4.65
N ALA A 141 13.39 -6.70 -3.92
CA ALA A 141 12.59 -7.28 -2.85
C ALA A 141 12.98 -6.58 -1.55
N ILE A 142 12.00 -5.99 -0.88
CA ILE A 142 12.18 -5.25 0.37
C ILE A 142 11.38 -5.90 1.49
N ILE A 143 11.90 -5.82 2.72
CA ILE A 143 11.22 -6.24 3.95
C ILE A 143 10.80 -4.99 4.71
N PHE A 144 9.58 -4.98 5.26
CA PHE A 144 9.11 -3.88 6.10
C PHE A 144 9.70 -3.99 7.51
N LEU A 145 10.22 -2.89 8.04
CA LEU A 145 10.82 -2.84 9.38
C LEU A 145 9.89 -2.18 10.39
N SER A 146 9.43 -0.96 10.08
CA SER A 146 8.56 -0.19 10.97
C SER A 146 7.78 0.87 10.20
N LYS A 147 6.64 1.28 10.76
CA LYS A 147 5.88 2.44 10.25
C LYS A 147 6.55 3.73 10.70
N ILE A 148 6.54 4.74 9.82
CA ILE A 148 7.00 6.09 10.13
C ILE A 148 5.75 6.96 10.23
N ASP A 149 5.43 7.40 11.44
CA ASP A 149 4.34 8.34 11.67
C ASP A 149 4.77 9.76 11.28
N HIS A 150 3.80 10.55 10.84
CA HIS A 150 3.98 11.98 10.53
C HIS A 150 4.06 12.82 11.81
#